data_AF-A0A328RYC8-F1
#
_entry.id   AF-A0A328RYC8-F1
#
_cell.length_a   1.000
_cell.length_b   1.000
_cell.length_c   1.000
_cell.angle_alpha   90.00
_cell.angle_beta   90.00
_cell.angle_gamma   90.00
#
_symmetry.space_group_name_H-M   'P 1'
#
loop_
_entity.id
_entity.type
_entity.pdbx_description
1 polymer ?
#
loop_
_entity_poly.entity_id
_entity_poly.type
_entity_poly.pdbx_seq_one_letter_code
_entity_poly.pdbx_strand_id
1 'polypeptide(L)'
;MIIKEEDVLLDISINNKFYSHLSFLQVMNLLEHYVSDVGHLEPMTSKVVHGVYMYFSCDEDRHRFYTKIYKTMHGTDRWILFMKDENEGYAFYMNSVTNKIELSWYNRLLNEPLNEEEERKRITCYVHDIMY
;
A
#
# COMPACT_ATOMS: atom_id res chain seq x y z
N MET A 1 -0.09 -10.38 -6.97
CA MET A 1 -1.52 -10.24 -6.80
C MET A 1 -1.77 -8.77 -6.61
N ILE A 2 -2.24 -8.16 -7.68
CA ILE A 2 -2.78 -6.82 -7.65
C ILE A 2 -4.18 -6.93 -7.04
N ILE A 3 -4.37 -6.37 -5.86
CA ILE A 3 -5.69 -6.12 -5.27
C ILE A 3 -6.27 -4.92 -6.01
N LYS A 4 -7.47 -5.07 -6.55
CA LYS A 4 -8.15 -3.99 -7.26
C LYS A 4 -9.00 -3.18 -6.28
N GLU A 5 -9.36 -1.97 -6.70
CA GLU A 5 -10.15 -1.04 -5.89
C GLU A 5 -11.52 -1.62 -5.52
N GLU A 6 -12.12 -2.44 -6.39
CA GLU A 6 -13.38 -3.12 -6.12
C GLU A 6 -13.29 -4.24 -5.07
N ASP A 7 -12.09 -4.77 -4.81
CA ASP A 7 -11.90 -5.93 -3.94
C ASP A 7 -11.78 -5.53 -2.46
N VAL A 8 -11.44 -4.27 -2.17
CA VAL A 8 -11.11 -3.86 -0.81
C VAL A 8 -11.36 -2.37 -0.53
N LEU A 9 -11.74 -2.07 0.71
CA LEU A 9 -11.81 -0.71 1.25
C LEU A 9 -10.76 -0.51 2.34
N LEU A 10 -10.19 0.69 2.40
CA LEU A 10 -9.12 1.03 3.33
C LEU A 10 -9.59 2.05 4.36
N ASP A 11 -9.11 1.91 5.59
CA ASP A 11 -9.21 2.93 6.61
C ASP A 11 -7.83 3.58 6.80
N ILE A 12 -7.81 4.91 6.99
CA ILE A 12 -6.58 5.67 7.21
C ILE A 12 -6.72 6.50 8.49
N SER A 13 -5.70 6.45 9.35
CA SER A 13 -5.52 7.38 10.46
C SER A 13 -4.41 8.37 10.13
N ILE A 14 -4.71 9.66 10.11
CA ILE A 14 -3.75 10.76 9.89
C ILE A 14 -3.75 11.67 11.12
N ASN A 15 -2.65 11.74 11.85
CA ASN A 15 -2.49 12.61 13.03
C ASN A 15 -3.68 12.51 14.00
N ASN A 16 -4.09 11.27 14.32
CA ASN A 16 -5.23 10.92 15.17
C ASN A 16 -6.63 11.21 14.59
N LYS A 17 -6.74 11.66 13.34
CA LYS A 17 -8.01 11.72 12.62
C LYS A 17 -8.22 10.46 11.79
N PHE A 18 -9.36 9.80 12.00
CA PHE A 18 -9.70 8.55 11.33
C PHE A 18 -10.64 8.78 10.15
N TYR A 19 -10.34 8.15 9.02
CA TYR A 19 -11.13 8.13 7.80
C TYR A 19 -11.38 6.67 7.44
N SER A 20 -12.64 6.31 7.19
CA SER A 20 -13.01 4.90 7.02
C SER A 20 -13.63 4.60 5.67
N HIS A 21 -13.57 3.34 5.23
CA HIS A 21 -14.23 2.82 4.04
C HIS A 21 -13.84 3.58 2.76
N LEU A 22 -12.55 3.88 2.63
CA LEU A 22 -12.02 4.65 1.53
C LEU A 22 -11.70 3.78 0.34
N SER A 23 -12.04 4.29 -0.83
CA SER A 23 -11.57 3.78 -2.11
C SER A 23 -10.09 4.12 -2.32
N PHE A 24 -9.47 3.45 -3.28
CA PHE A 24 -8.07 3.68 -3.61
C PHE A 24 -7.79 5.13 -4.04
N LEU A 25 -8.66 5.69 -4.88
CA LEU A 25 -8.56 7.09 -5.29
C LEU A 25 -8.63 8.05 -4.10
N GLN A 26 -9.54 7.80 -3.15
CA GLN A 26 -9.67 8.64 -1.96
C GLN A 26 -8.42 8.58 -1.08
N VAL A 27 -7.81 7.40 -0.93
CA VAL A 27 -6.55 7.23 -0.21
C VAL A 27 -5.42 7.99 -0.90
N MET A 28 -5.29 7.89 -2.23
CA MET A 28 -4.28 8.66 -2.98
C MET A 28 -4.43 10.17 -2.73
N ASN A 29 -5.65 10.69 -2.86
CA ASN A 29 -5.92 12.12 -2.67
C ASN A 29 -5.60 12.58 -1.24
N LEU A 30 -5.86 11.75 -0.23
CA LEU A 30 -5.52 12.07 1.16
C LEU A 30 -4.02 12.08 1.43
N LEU A 31 -3.23 11.36 0.63
CA LEU A 31 -1.79 11.19 0.84
C LEU A 31 -0.93 11.97 -0.17
N GLU A 32 -1.55 12.63 -1.14
CA GLU A 32 -0.89 13.35 -2.24
C GLU A 32 0.13 14.39 -1.74
N HIS A 33 -0.22 15.14 -0.70
CA HIS A 33 0.70 16.15 -0.13
C HIS A 33 1.93 15.49 0.49
N TYR A 34 1.81 14.31 1.12
CA TYR A 34 2.98 13.59 1.62
C TYR A 34 3.87 13.09 0.48
N VAL A 35 3.29 12.68 -0.64
CA VAL A 35 4.07 12.27 -1.83
C VAL A 35 4.84 13.46 -2.40
N SER A 36 4.22 14.65 -2.37
CA SER A 36 4.76 15.90 -2.92
C SER A 36 5.82 16.55 -2.01
N ASP A 37 5.59 16.58 -0.70
CA ASP A 37 6.47 17.19 0.32
C ASP A 37 7.76 16.39 0.57
N VAL A 38 7.77 15.15 0.11
CA VAL A 38 8.92 14.27 0.19
C VAL A 38 9.89 14.69 -0.93
N GLY A 39 10.80 15.61 -0.58
CA GLY A 39 11.78 16.28 -1.45
C GLY A 39 12.67 15.37 -2.32
N HIS A 40 13.98 15.62 -2.37
CA HIS A 40 14.90 14.74 -3.13
C HIS A 40 15.12 13.43 -2.37
N LEU A 41 14.27 12.42 -2.58
CA LEU A 41 14.65 11.04 -2.29
C LEU A 41 15.62 10.54 -3.36
N GLU A 42 16.60 9.77 -2.91
CA GLU A 42 17.45 8.96 -3.79
C GLU A 42 16.66 7.77 -4.36
N PRO A 43 16.94 7.32 -5.58
CA PRO A 43 16.32 6.12 -6.14
C PRO A 43 16.47 4.90 -5.23
N MET A 44 15.45 4.04 -5.18
CA MET A 44 15.39 2.84 -4.36
C MET A 44 15.49 3.07 -2.84
N THR A 45 15.26 4.31 -2.39
CA THR A 45 15.17 4.64 -0.97
C THR A 45 13.73 4.88 -0.55
N SER A 46 13.48 4.84 0.77
CA SER A 46 12.16 5.13 1.33
C SER A 46 12.27 6.07 2.52
N LYS A 47 11.18 6.83 2.76
CA LYS A 47 11.04 7.71 3.92
C LYS A 47 9.75 7.41 4.65
N VAL A 48 9.82 7.28 5.97
CA VAL A 48 8.65 7.05 6.82
C VAL A 48 7.80 8.32 6.89
N VAL A 49 6.48 8.15 6.79
CA VAL A 49 5.50 9.21 7.04
C VAL A 49 4.92 8.99 8.44
N HIS A 50 5.38 9.78 9.39
CA HIS A 50 4.92 9.67 10.77
C HIS A 50 3.46 10.12 10.92
N GLY A 51 2.73 9.48 11.83
CA GLY A 51 1.34 9.81 12.12
C GLY A 51 0.33 9.33 11.08
N VAL A 52 0.76 8.57 10.06
CA VAL A 52 -0.11 8.00 9.02
C VAL A 52 -0.09 6.48 9.08
N TYR A 53 -1.26 5.91 9.35
CA TYR A 53 -1.47 4.46 9.43
C TYR A 53 -2.62 4.03 8.55
N MET A 54 -2.50 2.84 7.98
CA MET A 54 -3.53 2.20 7.17
C MET A 54 -4.00 0.92 7.85
N TYR A 55 -5.28 0.65 7.67
CA TYR A 55 -5.96 -0.56 8.07
C TYR A 55 -6.87 -0.96 6.93
N PHE A 56 -7.22 -2.23 6.89
CA PHE A 56 -8.21 -2.68 5.94
C PHE A 56 -9.57 -2.73 6.62
N SER A 57 -10.59 -2.22 5.96
CA SER A 57 -11.87 -1.93 6.62
C SER A 57 -12.55 -3.19 7.17
N CYS A 58 -12.33 -4.33 6.51
CA CYS A 58 -12.91 -5.62 6.87
C CYS A 58 -11.99 -6.47 7.76
N ASP A 59 -10.86 -5.93 8.22
CA ASP A 59 -9.91 -6.65 9.08
C ASP A 59 -10.34 -6.54 10.56
N GLU A 60 -10.92 -7.62 11.08
CA GLU A 60 -11.43 -7.70 12.47
C GLU A 60 -10.32 -7.49 13.51
N ASP A 61 -9.11 -7.97 13.22
CA ASP A 61 -7.94 -7.84 14.07
C ASP A 61 -7.32 -6.43 13.99
N ARG A 62 -7.81 -5.60 13.05
CA ARG A 62 -7.37 -4.23 12.79
C ARG A 62 -5.85 -4.12 12.71
N HIS A 63 -5.24 -4.97 11.88
CA HIS A 63 -3.81 -4.92 11.63
C HIS A 63 -3.42 -3.53 11.14
N ARG A 64 -2.41 -2.97 11.81
CA ARG A 64 -1.93 -1.62 11.53
C ARG A 64 -0.72 -1.66 10.62
N PHE A 65 -0.82 -0.96 9.50
CA PHE A 65 0.28 -0.76 8.58
C PHE A 65 0.80 0.66 8.68
N TYR A 66 2.13 0.83 8.74
CA TYR A 66 2.76 2.14 8.80
C TYR A 66 3.16 2.62 7.40
N THR A 67 3.07 3.92 7.18
CA THR A 67 3.22 4.49 5.82
C THR A 67 4.66 4.88 5.54
N LYS A 68 5.16 4.52 4.36
CA LYS A 68 6.43 5.00 3.78
C LYS A 68 6.19 5.51 2.36
N ILE A 69 6.97 6.49 1.92
CA ILE A 69 7.07 6.87 0.51
C ILE A 69 8.35 6.25 -0.04
N TYR A 70 8.24 5.42 -1.07
CA TYR A 70 9.35 4.77 -1.76
C TYR A 70 9.57 5.38 -3.15
N LYS A 71 10.81 5.64 -3.52
CA LYS A 71 11.17 6.11 -4.86
C LYS A 71 11.67 4.94 -5.70
N THR A 72 11.02 4.69 -6.83
CA THR A 72 11.42 3.62 -7.74
C THR A 72 12.74 3.94 -8.46
N MET A 73 13.37 2.92 -9.04
CA MET A 73 14.62 3.08 -9.80
C MET A 73 14.46 4.01 -11.03
N HIS A 74 13.26 4.07 -11.62
CA HIS A 74 12.99 4.80 -12.86
C HIS A 74 12.62 6.28 -12.66
N GLY A 75 12.72 6.80 -11.44
CA GLY A 75 13.17 8.18 -11.21
C GLY A 75 12.12 9.28 -11.02
N THR A 76 10.87 9.10 -11.42
CA THR A 76 9.77 10.04 -11.10
C THR A 76 8.69 9.44 -10.21
N ASP A 77 8.44 8.15 -10.35
CA ASP A 77 7.32 7.51 -9.71
C ASP A 77 7.64 7.21 -8.24
N ARG A 78 6.70 7.60 -7.38
CA ARG A 78 6.74 7.34 -5.95
C ARG A 78 5.60 6.39 -5.60
N TRP A 79 5.92 5.34 -4.88
CA TRP A 79 4.93 4.41 -4.34
C TRP A 79 4.65 4.77 -2.88
N ILE A 80 3.40 4.65 -2.49
CA ILE A 80 3.02 4.68 -1.08
C ILE A 80 3.10 3.24 -0.59
N LEU A 81 4.01 2.96 0.33
CA LEU A 81 4.11 1.64 0.96
C LEU A 81 3.37 1.67 2.29
N PHE A 82 2.49 0.71 2.49
CA PHE A 82 1.87 0.42 3.76
C PHE A 82 2.48 -0.86 4.34
N MET A 83 3.40 -0.67 5.26
CA MET A 83 4.27 -1.73 5.77
C MET A 83 3.70 -2.33 7.06
N LYS A 84 3.67 -3.66 7.13
CA LYS A 84 3.32 -4.42 8.34
C LYS A 84 4.50 -4.43 9.31
N ASP A 85 5.69 -4.70 8.78
CA ASP A 85 6.96 -4.72 9.50
C ASP A 85 8.07 -4.12 8.61
N GLU A 86 9.34 -4.31 8.98
CA GLU A 86 10.47 -3.74 8.24
C GLU A 86 10.64 -4.29 6.80
N ASN A 87 10.12 -5.49 6.54
CA ASN A 87 10.34 -6.24 5.31
C ASN A 87 9.09 -6.37 4.46
N GLU A 88 7.91 -6.47 5.07
CA GLU A 88 6.66 -6.84 4.38
C GLU A 88 5.59 -5.74 4.50
N GLY A 89 4.80 -5.59 3.43
CA GLY A 89 3.68 -4.67 3.36
C GLY A 89 2.93 -4.75 2.05
N TYR A 90 2.32 -3.63 1.69
CA TYR A 90 1.66 -3.44 0.40
C TYR A 90 2.16 -2.16 -0.27
N ALA A 91 2.42 -2.23 -1.56
CA ALA A 91 2.74 -1.10 -2.40
C ALA A 91 1.48 -0.59 -3.10
N PHE A 92 1.25 0.70 -2.97
CA PHE A 92 0.12 1.41 -3.54
C PHE A 92 0.62 2.43 -4.56
N TYR A 93 0.21 2.26 -5.82
CA TYR A 93 0.80 3.00 -6.93
C TYR A 93 -0.15 3.11 -8.14
N MET A 94 0.16 4.02 -9.05
CA MET A 94 -0.48 4.11 -10.36
C MET A 94 0.23 3.19 -11.36
N ASN A 95 -0.47 2.21 -11.90
CA ASN A 95 0.05 1.34 -12.94
C ASN A 95 0.12 2.10 -14.28
N SER A 96 1.31 2.22 -14.86
CA SER A 96 1.55 2.99 -16.07
C SER A 96 0.96 2.36 -17.34
N VAL A 97 0.68 1.05 -17.34
CA VAL A 97 0.11 0.32 -18.47
C VAL A 97 -1.41 0.43 -18.47
N THR A 98 -2.04 0.24 -17.30
CA THR A 98 -3.50 0.23 -17.17
C THR A 98 -4.08 1.61 -16.83
N ASN A 99 -3.24 2.54 -16.37
CA ASN A 99 -3.62 3.84 -15.83
C ASN A 99 -4.64 3.73 -14.68
N LYS A 100 -4.48 2.70 -13.84
CA LYS A 100 -5.31 2.44 -12.67
C LYS A 100 -4.47 2.42 -11.41
N ILE A 101 -5.09 2.80 -10.29
CA ILE A 101 -4.47 2.68 -8.97
C ILE A 101 -4.57 1.22 -8.53
N GLU A 102 -3.46 0.68 -8.05
CA GLU A 102 -3.29 -0.72 -7.69
C GLU A 102 -2.64 -0.83 -6.30
N LEU A 103 -3.06 -1.85 -5.55
CA LEU A 103 -2.44 -2.25 -4.30
C LEU A 103 -1.84 -3.65 -4.49
N SER A 104 -0.53 -3.78 -4.40
CA SER A 104 0.16 -5.08 -4.58
C SER A 104 0.92 -5.43 -3.32
N TRP A 105 1.08 -6.72 -3.03
CA TRP A 105 1.94 -7.12 -1.92
C TRP A 105 3.40 -6.75 -2.20
N TYR A 106 4.11 -6.32 -1.16
CA TYR A 106 5.49 -5.87 -1.23
C TYR A 106 6.33 -6.59 -0.18
N ASN A 107 7.46 -7.15 -0.61
CA ASN A 107 8.45 -7.69 0.29
C ASN A 107 9.86 -7.29 -0.17
N ARG A 108 10.60 -6.63 0.73
CA ARG A 108 11.94 -6.10 0.44
C ARG A 108 12.99 -7.19 0.16
N LEU A 109 12.77 -8.41 0.66
CA LEU A 109 13.71 -9.52 0.53
C LEU A 109 13.58 -10.25 -0.80
N LEU A 110 12.57 -9.93 -1.61
CA LEU A 110 12.38 -10.51 -2.92
C LEU A 110 13.29 -9.85 -3.94
N ASN A 111 14.13 -10.66 -4.58
CA ASN A 111 14.93 -10.24 -5.73
C ASN A 111 14.12 -10.31 -7.03
N GLU A 112 13.09 -11.16 -7.08
CA GLU A 112 12.17 -11.32 -8.20
C GLU A 112 10.72 -11.39 -7.66
N PRO A 113 9.71 -10.94 -8.43
CA PRO A 113 8.32 -11.10 -8.04
C PRO A 113 7.97 -12.58 -7.81
N LEU A 114 7.17 -12.86 -6.78
CA LEU A 114 6.57 -14.19 -6.63
C LEU A 114 5.57 -14.45 -7.76
N ASN A 115 5.31 -15.72 -8.05
CA ASN A 115 4.18 -16.07 -8.90
C ASN A 115 2.84 -15.80 -8.16
N GLU A 116 1.75 -15.72 -8.92
CA GLU A 116 0.44 -15.37 -8.37
C GLU A 116 -0.05 -16.32 -7.27
N GLU A 117 0.27 -17.62 -7.35
CA GLU A 117 -0.18 -18.62 -6.38
C GLU A 117 0.53 -18.45 -5.03
N GLU A 118 1.85 -18.25 -5.05
CA GLU A 118 2.65 -18.02 -3.85
C GLU A 118 2.29 -16.70 -3.18
N GLU A 119 2.01 -15.67 -3.97
CA GLU A 119 1.60 -14.38 -3.44
C GLU A 119 0.23 -14.43 -2.77
N ARG A 120 -0.74 -15.15 -3.35
CA ARG A 120 -2.06 -15.39 -2.73
C ARG A 120 -1.95 -16.01 -1.33
N LYS A 121 -1.02 -16.95 -1.13
CA LYS A 121 -0.79 -17.59 0.17
C LYS A 121 -0.21 -16.65 1.23
N ARG A 122 0.43 -15.55 0.81
CA ARG A 122 1.09 -14.57 1.70
C ARG A 122 0.17 -13.42 2.11
N ILE A 123 -0.82 -13.10 1.29
CA ILE A 123 -1.85 -12.08 1.54
C ILE A 123 -2.88 -12.67 2.53
N THR A 124 -2.41 -12.94 3.74
CA THR A 124 -3.17 -13.55 4.84
C THR A 124 -4.27 -12.65 5.38
N CYS A 125 -4.29 -11.37 4.98
CA CYS A 125 -5.18 -10.34 5.53
C CYS A 125 -6.48 -10.11 4.72
N TYR A 126 -6.59 -10.63 3.48
CA TYR A 126 -7.80 -10.45 2.62
C TYR A 126 -8.52 -11.73 2.21
N VAL A 127 -7.94 -12.90 2.47
CA VAL A 127 -8.63 -14.16 2.14
C VAL A 127 -9.64 -14.46 3.25
N HIS A 128 -10.74 -13.71 3.26
CA HIS A 128 -11.98 -14.29 3.70
C HIS A 128 -12.37 -15.24 2.57
N ASP A 129 -12.31 -16.56 2.82
CA ASP A 129 -12.88 -17.54 1.90
C ASP A 129 -14.32 -17.12 1.59
N ILE A 130 -14.56 -16.60 0.38
CA ILE A 130 -15.92 -16.58 -0.16
C ILE A 130 -16.19 -18.04 -0.51
N MET A 131 -16.63 -18.80 0.50
CA MET A 131 -17.25 -20.10 0.28
C MET A 131 -18.49 -19.86 -0.57
N TYR A 132 -18.43 -20.26 -1.84
CA TYR A 132 -19.61 -20.54 -2.66
C TYR A 132 -20.21 -21.88 -2.26
#